data_AF-A0A4R9K8M4-F1
#
_entry.id   AF-A0A4R9K8M4-F1
#
_cell.length_a   1.000
_cell.length_b   1.000
_cell.length_c   1.000
_cell.angle_alpha   90.00
_cell.angle_beta   90.00
_cell.angle_gamma   90.00
#
_symmetry.space_group_name_H-M   'P 1'
#
loop_
_entity.id
_entity.type
_entity.pdbx_description
1 polymer ?
#
loop_
_entity_poly.entity_id
_entity_poly.type
_entity_poly.pdbx_seq_one_letter_code
_entity_poly.pdbx_strand_id
1 'polypeptide(L)'
;MKEENSSFHLHSTQNPIKEGERISLSIPNIIQKDELLILIGIGCGYHIFPYLKSVEVTTKILLLEPFEELETLVGTELRENLGTRSIFYGWNRFTSLEKTSWLPSGTKNIRIFIHPNYSRRYPELGKEIQDFFQKKEETSQNKLAKEEYGRLWVRNFFKHLQKCEENKNSYRILGRSLQAQSGKIGCFVGASPNLESEIDWIRENREKIFLLSSDTALGFLLENKIQPHAVLSIDSGLGTFYHFPEKIPADIPIFTWFGGASRIFDLKNPKIIYLSTHPLDQILGAKFYPKAPILENPSLNVAGLAVSLLKSLGAESVLLKGFGFSREGSKTHCRSTGYERYDRFFLHRRRSLFNSRYIPESRWKTRTSVAEILQKWSPIPLISKLDPKVQTFSDWETSLENCPSNFPGTGTEWRKICSQISELPADIKMYLSRETRLLD
;
A
#
# COMPACT_ATOMS: atom_id res chain seq x y z
N MET A 1 21.95 37.59 7.51
CA MET A 1 23.41 37.79 7.53
C MET A 1 24.03 36.72 6.65
N LYS A 2 24.91 37.13 5.74
CA LYS A 2 25.72 36.26 4.90
C LYS A 2 26.62 35.38 5.78
N GLU A 3 26.76 34.12 5.43
CA GLU A 3 28.04 33.40 5.54
C GLU A 3 28.31 32.75 4.17
N GLU A 4 28.82 33.56 3.25
CA GLU A 4 29.71 33.09 2.19
C GLU A 4 31.08 32.81 2.86
N ASN A 5 31.67 31.64 2.55
CA ASN A 5 32.97 31.11 3.04
C ASN A 5 33.01 30.38 4.41
N SER A 6 32.25 29.29 4.57
CA SER A 6 32.74 28.18 5.40
C SER A 6 33.47 27.18 4.49
N SER A 7 34.74 26.90 4.78
CA SER A 7 35.45 25.79 4.14
C SER A 7 34.72 24.50 4.48
N PHE A 8 34.10 23.87 3.48
CA PHE A 8 33.33 22.65 3.67
C PHE A 8 34.27 21.44 3.72
N HIS A 9 34.18 20.67 4.80
CA HIS A 9 34.98 19.46 4.98
C HIS A 9 34.06 18.23 5.03
N LEU A 10 34.41 17.18 4.28
CA LEU A 10 33.66 15.91 4.28
C LEU A 10 33.76 15.18 5.62
N HIS A 11 34.85 15.43 6.36
CA HIS A 11 35.14 14.90 7.70
C HIS A 11 35.46 16.04 8.67
N SER A 12 35.35 15.75 9.96
CA SER A 12 35.74 16.63 11.05
C SER A 12 37.19 17.10 10.87
N THR A 13 37.40 18.40 10.93
CA THR A 13 38.75 19.01 10.94
C THR A 13 39.47 18.83 12.27
N GLN A 14 38.74 18.47 13.34
CA GLN A 14 39.30 18.30 14.68
C GLN A 14 39.70 16.85 14.96
N ASN A 15 38.82 15.88 14.64
CA ASN A 15 39.11 14.47 14.86
C ASN A 15 38.26 13.57 13.93
N PRO A 16 38.70 13.35 12.68
CA PRO A 16 37.93 12.58 11.72
C PRO A 16 37.87 11.08 12.05
N ILE A 17 38.86 10.55 12.80
CA ILE A 17 38.87 9.15 13.26
C ILE A 17 37.74 8.91 14.26
N LYS A 18 37.62 9.74 15.31
CA LYS A 18 36.53 9.63 16.30
C LYS A 18 35.16 9.83 15.68
N GLU A 19 35.04 10.74 14.72
CA GLU A 19 33.81 10.89 13.94
C GLU A 19 33.47 9.60 13.18
N GLY A 20 34.46 9.02 12.50
CA GLY A 20 34.34 7.77 11.77
C GLY A 20 33.90 6.60 12.66
N GLU A 21 34.51 6.44 13.83
CA GLU A 21 34.12 5.44 14.83
C GLU A 21 32.66 5.60 15.24
N ARG A 22 32.20 6.82 15.55
CA ARG A 22 30.81 7.09 15.89
C ARG A 22 29.84 6.76 14.75
N ILE A 23 30.21 7.11 13.50
CA ILE A 23 29.37 6.82 12.33
C ILE A 23 29.31 5.31 12.06
N SER A 24 30.41 4.58 12.28
CA SER A 24 30.45 3.13 12.09
C SER A 24 29.41 2.38 12.93
N LEU A 25 29.11 2.87 14.14
CA LEU A 25 28.10 2.31 15.02
C LEU A 25 26.66 2.45 14.49
N SER A 26 26.43 3.39 13.56
CA SER A 26 25.13 3.58 12.92
C SER A 26 24.93 2.70 11.68
N ILE A 27 25.99 2.05 11.21
CA ILE A 27 25.91 1.10 10.10
C ILE A 27 25.32 -0.21 10.62
N PRO A 28 24.42 -0.88 9.89
CA PRO A 28 23.82 -2.12 10.35
C PRO A 28 24.84 -3.24 10.57
N ASN A 29 24.86 -3.84 11.77
CA ASN A 29 25.85 -4.85 12.16
C ASN A 29 25.44 -6.30 11.81
N ILE A 30 24.14 -6.55 11.61
CA ILE A 30 23.62 -7.88 11.23
C ILE A 30 23.17 -7.83 9.78
N ILE A 31 23.94 -8.48 8.91
CA ILE A 31 23.69 -8.63 7.48
C ILE A 31 23.51 -10.11 7.17
N GLN A 32 22.42 -10.48 6.50
CA GLN A 32 22.15 -11.87 6.14
C GLN A 32 23.09 -12.34 5.00
N LYS A 33 23.35 -13.64 4.89
CA LYS A 33 24.27 -14.18 3.85
C LYS A 33 23.83 -13.87 2.40
N ASP A 34 22.55 -13.68 2.18
CA ASP A 34 21.94 -13.32 0.90
C ASP A 34 21.64 -11.82 0.76
N GLU A 35 22.17 -10.98 1.66
CA GLU A 35 22.02 -9.53 1.62
C GLU A 35 23.34 -8.85 1.21
N LEU A 36 23.25 -7.82 0.36
CA LEU A 36 24.37 -6.94 0.01
C LEU A 36 24.19 -5.60 0.74
N LEU A 37 25.20 -5.18 1.49
CA LEU A 37 25.26 -3.85 2.09
C LEU A 37 26.02 -2.88 1.17
N ILE A 38 25.39 -1.77 0.83
CA ILE A 38 25.99 -0.70 0.03
C ILE A 38 26.26 0.50 0.94
N LEU A 39 27.53 0.87 1.09
CA LEU A 39 27.96 2.05 1.84
C LEU A 39 28.23 3.20 0.86
N ILE A 40 27.53 4.32 1.02
CA ILE A 40 27.57 5.46 0.12
C ILE A 40 28.21 6.65 0.81
N GLY A 41 29.20 7.26 0.15
CA GLY A 41 29.96 8.41 0.66
C GLY A 41 31.11 7.94 1.54
N ILE A 42 32.20 7.53 0.89
CA ILE A 42 33.38 6.94 1.51
C ILE A 42 34.27 8.04 2.11
N GLY A 43 34.45 9.14 1.36
CA GLY A 43 35.44 10.16 1.69
C GLY A 43 36.82 9.53 1.89
N CYS A 44 37.42 9.70 3.07
CA CYS A 44 38.71 9.14 3.45
C CYS A 44 38.59 7.81 4.21
N GLY A 45 37.41 7.19 4.25
CA GLY A 45 37.21 5.84 4.79
C GLY A 45 37.19 5.73 6.32
N TYR A 46 37.26 6.83 7.08
CA TYR A 46 37.34 6.82 8.55
C TYR A 46 36.23 6.02 9.25
N HIS A 47 35.03 5.96 8.67
CA HIS A 47 33.90 5.17 9.21
C HIS A 47 33.88 3.72 8.70
N ILE A 48 34.54 3.44 7.57
CA ILE A 48 34.58 2.12 6.94
C ILE A 48 35.58 1.23 7.68
N PHE A 49 36.77 1.74 8.02
CA PHE A 49 37.79 0.95 8.71
C PHE A 49 37.32 0.32 10.03
N PRO A 50 36.76 1.08 10.99
CA PRO A 50 36.23 0.48 12.22
C PRO A 50 35.03 -0.44 11.96
N TYR A 51 34.17 -0.12 10.98
CA TYR A 51 33.05 -0.99 10.62
C TYR A 51 33.51 -2.35 10.08
N LEU A 52 34.53 -2.37 9.21
CA LEU A 52 35.06 -3.61 8.68
C LEU A 52 35.71 -4.50 9.74
N LYS A 53 36.18 -3.91 10.85
CA LYS A 53 36.70 -4.67 12.01
C LYS A 53 35.58 -5.30 12.85
N SER A 54 34.35 -4.78 12.78
CA SER A 54 33.22 -5.26 13.60
C SER A 54 32.35 -6.31 12.92
N VAL A 55 32.53 -6.54 11.61
CA VAL A 55 31.69 -7.46 10.81
C VAL A 55 32.44 -8.71 10.38
N GLU A 56 31.69 -9.79 10.13
CA GLU A 56 32.26 -11.04 9.60
C GLU A 56 32.86 -10.82 8.21
N VAL A 57 33.98 -11.48 7.93
CA VAL A 57 34.69 -11.41 6.63
C VAL A 57 33.79 -11.81 5.46
N THR A 58 32.82 -12.70 5.68
CA THR A 58 31.87 -13.17 4.67
C THR A 58 30.76 -12.16 4.32
N THR A 59 30.70 -11.01 4.99
CA THR A 59 29.70 -9.99 4.72
C THR A 59 29.92 -9.37 3.34
N LYS A 60 28.90 -9.43 2.48
CA LYS A 60 28.90 -8.81 1.16
C LYS A 60 28.74 -7.29 1.32
N ILE A 61 29.80 -6.55 1.01
CA ILE A 61 29.83 -5.09 1.13
C ILE A 61 30.31 -4.50 -0.20
N LEU A 62 29.59 -3.50 -0.69
CA LEU A 62 29.98 -2.65 -1.82
C LEU A 62 30.18 -1.23 -1.32
N LEU A 63 31.28 -0.60 -1.74
CA LEU A 63 31.62 0.76 -1.37
C LEU A 63 31.41 1.67 -2.60
N LEU A 64 30.61 2.73 -2.44
CA LEU A 64 30.30 3.68 -3.49
C LEU A 64 30.61 5.11 -3.04
N GLU A 65 31.56 5.75 -3.71
CA GLU A 65 31.86 7.16 -3.57
C GLU A 65 31.20 7.95 -4.72
N PRO A 66 30.18 8.78 -4.46
CA PRO A 66 29.47 9.47 -5.53
C PRO A 66 30.30 10.46 -6.35
N PHE A 67 31.40 10.99 -5.80
CA PHE A 67 32.25 11.99 -6.47
C PHE A 67 33.52 11.34 -7.03
N GLU A 68 33.73 11.43 -8.34
CA GLU A 68 34.84 10.78 -9.03
C GLU A 68 36.21 11.38 -8.66
N GLU A 69 36.23 12.66 -8.29
CA GLU A 69 37.43 13.41 -7.93
C GLU A 69 38.11 12.84 -6.68
N LEU A 70 37.39 12.10 -5.83
CA LEU A 70 37.97 11.45 -4.67
C LEU A 70 38.79 10.19 -5.02
N GLU A 71 38.62 9.62 -6.22
CA GLU A 71 39.44 8.50 -6.67
C GLU A 71 40.91 8.92 -6.78
N THR A 72 41.17 10.08 -7.38
CA THR A 72 42.53 10.57 -7.59
C THR A 72 43.17 11.08 -6.29
N LEU A 73 42.37 11.59 -5.36
CA LEU A 73 42.85 12.17 -4.10
C LEU A 73 43.21 11.13 -3.05
N VAL A 74 42.38 10.09 -2.88
CA VAL A 74 42.51 9.13 -1.76
C VAL A 74 42.38 7.66 -2.18
N GLY A 75 42.16 7.39 -3.47
CA GLY A 75 41.89 6.03 -3.95
C GLY A 75 43.01 5.03 -3.71
N THR A 76 44.28 5.42 -3.88
CA THR A 76 45.43 4.54 -3.65
C THR A 76 45.52 4.10 -2.18
N GLU A 77 45.48 5.07 -1.25
CA GLU A 77 45.54 4.82 0.19
C GLU A 77 44.34 3.98 0.68
N LEU A 78 43.15 4.26 0.16
CA LEU A 78 41.95 3.48 0.48
C LEU A 78 42.06 2.04 0.00
N ARG A 79 42.57 1.80 -1.22
CA ARG A 79 42.74 0.46 -1.78
C ARG A 79 43.76 -0.35 -0.98
N GLU A 80 44.86 0.26 -0.55
CA GLU A 80 45.85 -0.39 0.31
C GLU A 80 45.24 -0.83 1.65
N ASN A 81 44.43 0.02 2.28
CA ASN A 81 43.83 -0.27 3.58
C ASN A 81 42.59 -1.18 3.53
N LEU A 82 41.82 -1.15 2.43
CA LEU A 82 40.56 -1.91 2.27
C LEU A 82 40.75 -3.26 1.57
N GLY A 83 41.93 -3.51 0.98
CA GLY A 83 42.28 -4.76 0.33
C GLY A 83 41.44 -5.02 -0.93
N THR A 84 40.93 -6.25 -1.08
CA THR A 84 40.26 -6.71 -2.32
C THR A 84 38.80 -6.27 -2.46
N ARG A 85 38.32 -5.34 -1.62
CA ARG A 85 36.92 -4.90 -1.66
C ARG A 85 36.69 -3.96 -2.85
N SER A 86 35.58 -4.16 -3.55
CA SER A 86 35.21 -3.32 -4.69
C SER A 86 34.80 -1.93 -4.22
N ILE A 87 35.53 -0.93 -4.71
CA ILE A 87 35.21 0.48 -4.53
C ILE A 87 34.84 1.06 -5.89
N PHE A 88 33.69 1.71 -5.96
CA PHE A 88 33.22 2.42 -7.14
C PHE A 88 33.25 3.92 -6.88
N TYR A 89 33.81 4.66 -7.83
CA TYR A 89 33.89 6.13 -7.79
C TYR A 89 33.05 6.73 -8.92
N GLY A 90 32.31 7.79 -8.60
CA GLY A 90 31.45 8.52 -9.53
C GLY A 90 30.07 7.88 -9.69
N TRP A 91 29.03 8.59 -9.23
CA TRP A 91 27.65 8.12 -9.34
C TRP A 91 27.19 7.91 -10.78
N ASN A 92 27.45 8.89 -11.65
CA ASN A 92 27.07 8.81 -13.07
C ASN A 92 27.75 7.64 -13.80
N ARG A 93 28.99 7.33 -13.41
CA ARG A 93 29.70 6.17 -13.94
C ARG A 93 29.10 4.89 -13.41
N PHE A 94 28.79 4.83 -12.11
CA PHE A 94 28.18 3.66 -11.48
C PHE A 94 26.83 3.29 -12.11
N THR A 95 25.96 4.26 -12.37
CA THR A 95 24.63 3.99 -12.98
C THR A 95 24.71 3.44 -14.40
N SER A 96 25.83 3.64 -15.10
CA SER A 96 26.08 3.08 -16.44
C SER A 96 26.59 1.63 -16.43
N LEU A 97 26.95 1.08 -15.26
CA LEU A 97 27.50 -0.26 -15.14
C LEU A 97 26.40 -1.34 -15.25
N GLU A 98 26.73 -2.44 -15.92
CA GLU A 98 25.87 -3.63 -15.93
C GLU A 98 25.71 -4.20 -14.51
N LYS A 99 24.51 -4.64 -14.14
CA LYS A 99 24.23 -5.16 -12.78
C LYS A 99 25.14 -6.32 -12.39
N THR A 100 25.47 -7.19 -13.34
CA THR A 100 26.39 -8.33 -13.16
C THR A 100 27.79 -7.92 -12.70
N SER A 101 28.22 -6.68 -12.97
CA SER A 101 29.53 -6.17 -12.59
C SER A 101 29.65 -5.79 -11.12
N TRP A 102 28.54 -5.49 -10.45
CA TRP A 102 28.55 -4.98 -9.07
C TRP A 102 27.63 -5.75 -8.11
N LEU A 103 26.67 -6.53 -8.62
CA LEU A 103 25.73 -7.32 -7.81
C LEU A 103 26.21 -8.79 -7.72
N PRO A 104 26.69 -9.25 -6.55
CA PRO A 104 27.11 -10.63 -6.40
C PRO A 104 25.96 -11.61 -6.62
N SER A 105 26.25 -12.74 -7.27
CA SER A 105 25.27 -13.81 -7.49
C SER A 105 24.66 -14.32 -6.17
N GLY A 106 23.37 -14.63 -6.20
CA GLY A 106 22.61 -15.11 -5.03
C GLY A 106 22.24 -14.02 -4.00
N THR A 107 22.41 -12.74 -4.33
CA THR A 107 21.92 -11.62 -3.52
C THR A 107 20.40 -11.47 -3.70
N LYS A 108 19.64 -11.53 -2.59
CA LYS A 108 18.17 -11.36 -2.58
C LYS A 108 17.72 -9.98 -2.13
N ASN A 109 18.48 -9.38 -1.21
CA ASN A 109 18.16 -8.08 -0.63
C ASN A 109 19.35 -7.13 -0.73
N ILE A 110 19.08 -5.85 -0.95
CA ILE A 110 20.07 -4.78 -0.92
C ILE A 110 19.71 -3.86 0.25
N ARG A 111 20.70 -3.59 1.10
CA ARG A 111 20.61 -2.61 2.17
C ARG A 111 21.53 -1.45 1.86
N ILE A 112 21.07 -0.24 2.13
CA ILE A 112 21.77 0.98 1.79
C ILE A 112 22.06 1.76 3.06
N PHE A 113 23.29 2.23 3.21
CA PHE A 113 23.68 3.19 4.23
C PHE A 113 24.35 4.38 3.55
N ILE A 114 23.80 5.58 3.75
CA ILE A 114 24.37 6.83 3.23
C ILE A 114 25.06 7.55 4.38
N HIS A 115 26.31 7.94 4.18
CA HIS A 115 27.07 8.70 5.14
C HIS A 115 26.31 9.99 5.55
N PRO A 116 26.16 10.30 6.86
CA PRO A 116 25.33 11.41 7.33
C PRO A 116 25.67 12.78 6.71
N ASN A 117 26.96 13.08 6.52
CA ASN A 117 27.38 14.35 5.90
C ASN A 117 26.96 14.44 4.43
N TYR A 118 26.99 13.33 3.70
CA TYR A 118 26.52 13.27 2.31
C TYR A 118 25.00 13.40 2.24
N SER A 119 24.28 12.68 3.12
CA SER A 119 22.81 12.78 3.19
C SER A 119 22.33 14.19 3.54
N ARG A 120 23.04 14.92 4.41
CA ARG A 120 22.69 16.29 4.79
C ARG A 120 23.02 17.29 3.68
N ARG A 121 24.16 17.12 3.01
CA ARG A 121 24.68 18.10 2.04
C ARG A 121 24.11 17.93 0.64
N TYR A 122 23.84 16.69 0.24
CA TYR A 122 23.36 16.31 -1.09
C TYR A 122 22.08 15.47 -1.00
N PRO A 123 20.98 16.03 -0.45
CA PRO A 123 19.75 15.27 -0.23
C PRO A 123 19.13 14.74 -1.54
N GLU A 124 19.21 15.51 -2.63
CA GLU A 124 18.71 15.09 -3.95
C GLU A 124 19.48 13.88 -4.49
N LEU A 125 20.81 13.91 -4.44
CA LEU A 125 21.66 12.79 -4.82
C LEU A 125 21.40 11.56 -3.93
N GLY A 126 21.24 11.78 -2.62
CA GLY A 126 20.91 10.72 -1.68
C GLY A 126 19.56 10.05 -1.99
N LYS A 127 18.58 10.82 -2.44
CA LYS A 127 17.27 10.32 -2.90
C LYS A 127 17.39 9.55 -4.21
N GLU A 128 18.11 10.09 -5.19
CA GLU A 128 18.35 9.44 -6.48
C GLU A 128 19.00 8.06 -6.32
N ILE A 129 20.03 7.97 -5.46
CA ILE A 129 20.72 6.71 -5.19
C ILE A 129 19.79 5.72 -4.49
N GLN A 130 18.98 6.17 -3.53
CA GLN A 130 17.97 5.32 -2.89
C GLN A 130 16.97 4.78 -3.92
N ASP A 131 16.43 5.63 -4.78
CA ASP A 131 15.46 5.25 -5.81
C ASP A 131 16.06 4.24 -6.80
N PHE A 132 17.33 4.38 -7.16
CA PHE A 132 18.03 3.44 -8.05
C PHE A 132 18.09 2.01 -7.48
N PHE A 133 18.45 1.87 -6.21
CA PHE A 133 18.59 0.55 -5.57
C PHE A 133 17.26 0.01 -5.01
N GLN A 134 16.28 0.88 -4.73
CA GLN A 134 14.93 0.49 -4.29
C GLN A 134 13.99 0.17 -5.46
N LYS A 135 14.35 0.53 -6.70
CA LYS A 135 13.72 -0.01 -7.91
C LYS A 135 13.89 -1.53 -7.92
N LYS A 136 12.95 -2.23 -7.28
CA LYS A 136 12.74 -3.67 -7.49
C LYS A 136 12.66 -3.86 -8.99
N GLU A 137 13.51 -4.72 -9.56
CA GLU A 137 13.21 -5.28 -10.86
C GLU A 137 11.83 -5.91 -10.74
N GLU A 138 10.84 -5.33 -11.41
CA GLU A 138 9.55 -5.96 -11.56
C GLU A 138 9.82 -7.28 -12.29
N THR A 139 9.83 -8.40 -11.57
CA THR A 139 9.85 -9.73 -12.19
C THR A 139 8.76 -9.77 -13.27
N SER A 140 9.02 -10.40 -14.41
CA SER A 140 8.08 -10.50 -15.54
C SER A 140 6.64 -10.86 -15.10
N GLN A 141 6.50 -11.71 -14.08
CA GLN A 141 5.19 -12.06 -13.49
C GLN A 141 4.48 -10.88 -12.79
N ASN A 142 5.20 -9.99 -12.11
CA ASN A 142 4.63 -8.78 -11.48
C ASN A 142 4.25 -7.73 -12.53
N LYS A 143 5.04 -7.62 -13.61
CA LYS A 143 4.72 -6.76 -14.75
C LYS A 143 3.46 -7.22 -15.47
N LEU A 144 3.37 -8.52 -15.79
CA LEU A 144 2.18 -9.14 -16.38
C LEU A 144 0.95 -9.01 -15.47
N ALA A 145 1.11 -9.23 -14.16
CA ALA A 145 0.01 -9.02 -13.21
C ALA A 145 -0.46 -7.56 -13.20
N LYS A 146 0.47 -6.59 -13.18
CA LYS A 146 0.15 -5.16 -13.21
C LYS A 146 -0.52 -4.74 -14.53
N GLU A 147 -0.08 -5.27 -15.66
CA GLU A 147 -0.68 -5.05 -16.98
C GLU A 147 -2.11 -5.65 -17.07
N GLU A 148 -2.29 -6.88 -16.58
CA GLU A 148 -3.61 -7.55 -16.51
C GLU A 148 -4.57 -6.82 -15.56
N TYR A 149 -4.11 -6.41 -14.38
CA TYR A 149 -4.92 -5.63 -13.44
C TYR A 149 -5.24 -4.23 -13.98
N GLY A 150 -4.27 -3.54 -14.59
CA GLY A 150 -4.51 -2.24 -15.21
C GLY A 150 -5.56 -2.31 -16.32
N ARG A 151 -5.46 -3.32 -17.20
CA ARG A 151 -6.49 -3.60 -18.21
C ARG A 151 -7.85 -3.88 -17.57
N LEU A 152 -7.88 -4.71 -16.54
CA LEU A 152 -9.11 -5.08 -15.84
C LEU A 152 -9.78 -3.87 -15.19
N TRP A 153 -9.00 -2.97 -14.56
CA TRP A 153 -9.51 -1.75 -13.94
C TRP A 153 -10.13 -0.81 -14.96
N VAL A 154 -9.46 -0.56 -16.08
CA VAL A 154 -10.02 0.29 -17.15
C VAL A 154 -11.30 -0.30 -17.72
N ARG A 155 -11.31 -1.61 -18.01
CA ARG A 155 -12.52 -2.31 -18.50
C ARG A 155 -13.66 -2.24 -17.49
N ASN A 156 -13.38 -2.57 -16.23
CA ASN A 156 -14.38 -2.54 -15.16
C ASN A 156 -14.94 -1.12 -15.01
N PHE A 157 -14.09 -0.10 -15.06
CA PHE A 157 -14.48 1.29 -14.95
C PHE A 157 -15.57 1.64 -15.96
N PHE A 158 -15.31 1.49 -17.27
CA PHE A 158 -16.30 1.83 -18.31
C PHE A 158 -17.55 0.95 -18.28
N LYS A 159 -17.38 -0.35 -18.01
CA LYS A 159 -18.52 -1.26 -17.86
C LYS A 159 -19.43 -0.85 -16.70
N HIS A 160 -18.87 -0.38 -15.59
CA HIS A 160 -19.64 0.03 -14.43
C HIS A 160 -20.25 1.43 -14.59
N LEU A 161 -19.63 2.31 -15.36
CA LEU A 161 -20.26 3.55 -15.80
C LEU A 161 -21.52 3.27 -16.63
N GLN A 162 -21.45 2.34 -17.59
CA GLN A 162 -22.61 1.94 -18.39
C GLN A 162 -23.75 1.39 -17.50
N LYS A 163 -23.44 0.47 -16.57
CA LYS A 163 -24.43 -0.04 -15.62
C LYS A 163 -25.01 1.03 -14.70
N CYS A 164 -24.20 2.01 -14.34
CA CYS A 164 -24.66 3.14 -13.54
C CYS A 164 -25.64 4.01 -14.32
N GLU A 165 -25.41 4.22 -15.61
CA GLU A 165 -26.35 4.92 -16.50
C GLU A 165 -27.69 4.20 -16.57
N GLU A 166 -27.66 2.88 -16.78
CA GLU A 166 -28.84 2.03 -16.91
C GLU A 166 -29.72 2.03 -15.65
N ASN A 167 -29.14 2.26 -14.47
CA ASN A 167 -29.85 2.19 -13.19
C ASN A 167 -29.31 3.19 -12.16
N LYS A 168 -29.36 4.50 -12.47
CA LYS A 168 -28.82 5.58 -11.63
C LYS A 168 -29.27 5.54 -10.17
N ASN A 169 -30.51 5.14 -9.91
CA ASN A 169 -31.08 5.12 -8.55
C ASN A 169 -30.43 4.10 -7.62
N SER A 170 -29.74 3.09 -8.17
CA SER A 170 -29.03 2.08 -7.36
C SER A 170 -27.60 2.50 -6.98
N TYR A 171 -27.16 3.68 -7.44
CA TYR A 171 -25.81 4.19 -7.23
C TYR A 171 -25.83 5.57 -6.55
N ARG A 172 -24.89 5.74 -5.64
CA ARG A 172 -24.59 7.02 -4.99
C ARG A 172 -23.08 7.23 -5.04
N ILE A 173 -22.64 8.49 -5.03
CA ILE A 173 -21.22 8.83 -4.97
C ILE A 173 -20.91 9.38 -3.59
N LEU A 174 -19.75 9.04 -3.01
CA LEU A 174 -19.20 9.78 -1.88
C LEU A 174 -18.79 11.17 -2.37
N GLY A 175 -19.71 12.14 -2.26
CA GLY A 175 -19.61 13.44 -2.91
C GLY A 175 -18.88 14.51 -2.10
N ARG A 176 -18.67 14.28 -0.80
CA ARG A 176 -17.92 15.19 0.08
C ARG A 176 -17.40 14.47 1.32
N SER A 177 -16.37 15.02 1.94
CA SER A 177 -15.98 14.62 3.30
C SER A 177 -16.78 15.39 4.35
N LEU A 178 -17.21 14.70 5.40
CA LEU A 178 -17.79 15.30 6.59
C LEU A 178 -16.68 15.71 7.56
N GLN A 179 -16.94 16.75 8.35
CA GLN A 179 -16.05 17.11 9.46
C GLN A 179 -16.12 16.04 10.54
N ALA A 180 -14.99 15.77 11.21
CA ALA A 180 -14.96 14.87 12.34
C ALA A 180 -15.86 15.42 13.46
N GLN A 181 -16.72 14.57 14.00
CA GLN A 181 -17.63 14.94 15.09
C GLN A 181 -17.31 14.14 16.35
N SER A 182 -17.27 14.82 17.49
CA SER A 182 -16.90 14.20 18.76
C SER A 182 -17.86 13.06 19.13
N GLY A 183 -17.30 11.94 19.56
CA GLY A 183 -17.99 10.73 19.93
C GLY A 183 -18.37 9.82 18.75
N LYS A 184 -18.12 10.19 17.48
CA LYS A 184 -18.43 9.33 16.33
C LYS A 184 -17.30 8.35 16.04
N ILE A 185 -17.53 7.09 16.35
CA ILE A 185 -16.53 6.04 16.22
C ILE A 185 -16.86 5.12 15.05
N GLY A 186 -15.92 5.04 14.10
CA GLY A 186 -15.95 4.02 13.05
C GLY A 186 -15.35 2.72 13.55
N CYS A 187 -15.88 1.58 13.12
CA CYS A 187 -15.29 0.28 13.38
C CYS A 187 -15.13 -0.50 12.07
N PHE A 188 -13.89 -0.71 11.65
CA PHE A 188 -13.59 -1.57 10.52
C PHE A 188 -13.39 -3.01 10.97
N VAL A 189 -14.09 -3.94 10.31
CA VAL A 189 -14.00 -5.38 10.58
C VAL A 189 -13.27 -6.09 9.44
N GLY A 190 -12.02 -6.46 9.70
CA GLY A 190 -11.24 -7.37 8.87
C GLY A 190 -11.62 -8.84 9.13
N ALA A 191 -11.07 -9.76 8.34
CA ALA A 191 -11.40 -11.18 8.43
C ALA A 191 -10.33 -12.03 9.13
N SER A 192 -9.47 -11.44 9.98
CA SER A 192 -8.42 -12.18 10.68
C SER A 192 -9.02 -13.17 11.70
N PRO A 193 -8.32 -14.26 12.07
CA PRO A 193 -8.87 -15.30 12.94
C PRO A 193 -9.38 -14.78 14.30
N ASN A 194 -8.74 -13.76 14.87
CA ASN A 194 -9.13 -13.16 16.15
C ASN A 194 -10.55 -12.56 16.14
N LEU A 195 -11.14 -12.29 14.97
CA LEU A 195 -12.54 -11.86 14.86
C LEU A 195 -13.49 -12.82 15.58
N GLU A 196 -13.19 -14.13 15.57
CA GLU A 196 -14.00 -15.14 16.25
C GLU A 196 -14.12 -14.88 17.76
N SER A 197 -13.08 -14.35 18.39
CA SER A 197 -13.06 -13.97 19.81
C SER A 197 -13.63 -12.58 20.08
N GLU A 198 -13.71 -11.73 19.06
CA GLU A 198 -14.17 -10.33 19.19
C GLU A 198 -15.66 -10.16 18.90
N ILE A 199 -16.36 -11.23 18.50
CA ILE A 199 -17.74 -11.15 18.03
C ILE A 199 -18.72 -10.67 19.10
N ASP A 200 -18.52 -11.08 20.36
CA ASP A 200 -19.37 -10.69 21.47
C ASP A 200 -19.22 -9.20 21.78
N TRP A 201 -17.99 -8.70 21.75
CA TRP A 201 -17.72 -7.27 21.88
C TRP A 201 -18.41 -6.46 20.78
N ILE A 202 -18.39 -6.94 19.53
CA ILE A 202 -19.07 -6.27 18.40
C ILE A 202 -20.58 -6.23 18.66
N ARG A 203 -21.16 -7.34 19.14
CA ARG A 203 -22.60 -7.43 19.44
C ARG A 203 -23.02 -6.44 20.52
N GLU A 204 -22.25 -6.31 21.59
CA GLU A 204 -22.54 -5.41 22.72
C GLU A 204 -22.41 -3.92 22.36
N ASN A 205 -21.52 -3.58 21.43
CA ASN A 205 -21.17 -2.18 21.13
C ASN A 205 -21.71 -1.69 19.79
N ARG A 206 -22.44 -2.53 19.07
CA ARG A 206 -22.96 -2.29 17.72
C ARG A 206 -23.70 -0.96 17.56
N GLU A 207 -24.58 -0.62 18.51
CA GLU A 207 -25.40 0.60 18.45
C GLU A 207 -24.59 1.88 18.68
N LYS A 208 -23.34 1.75 19.14
CA LYS A 208 -22.44 2.86 19.46
C LYS A 208 -21.45 3.16 18.33
N ILE A 209 -21.35 2.30 17.31
CA ILE A 209 -20.27 2.38 16.31
C ILE A 209 -20.82 2.28 14.88
N PHE A 210 -20.15 2.94 13.94
CA PHE A 210 -20.37 2.64 12.53
C PHE A 210 -19.58 1.40 12.12
N LEU A 211 -20.27 0.25 12.11
CA LEU A 211 -19.70 -1.03 11.71
C LEU A 211 -19.52 -1.17 10.19
N LEU A 212 -18.30 -0.99 9.70
CA LEU A 212 -17.89 -1.18 8.31
C LEU A 212 -17.20 -2.55 8.15
N SER A 213 -17.80 -3.47 7.41
CA SER A 213 -17.21 -4.79 7.16
C SER A 213 -16.31 -4.77 5.93
N SER A 214 -15.19 -5.49 5.96
CA SER A 214 -14.58 -5.98 4.71
C SER A 214 -15.53 -6.96 4.01
N ASP A 215 -15.46 -7.06 2.69
CA ASP A 215 -16.17 -8.12 1.95
C ASP A 215 -15.86 -9.52 2.50
N THR A 216 -14.61 -9.77 2.87
CA THR A 216 -14.15 -11.08 3.36
C THR A 216 -14.79 -11.45 4.70
N ALA A 217 -14.96 -10.49 5.61
CA ALA A 217 -15.55 -10.71 6.94
C ALA A 217 -17.09 -10.79 6.93
N LEU A 218 -17.74 -10.35 5.83
CA LEU A 218 -19.19 -10.25 5.72
C LEU A 218 -19.90 -11.57 6.04
N GLY A 219 -19.41 -12.69 5.48
CA GLY A 219 -20.00 -14.00 5.72
C GLY A 219 -20.00 -14.39 7.20
N PHE A 220 -18.89 -14.16 7.90
CA PHE A 220 -18.78 -14.44 9.33
C PHE A 220 -19.74 -13.58 10.17
N LEU A 221 -19.83 -12.28 9.87
CA LEU A 221 -20.75 -11.38 10.57
C LEU A 221 -22.21 -11.80 10.40
N LEU A 222 -22.64 -12.08 9.16
CA LEU A 222 -24.02 -12.46 8.86
C LEU A 222 -24.40 -13.80 9.48
N GLU A 223 -23.51 -14.81 9.48
CA GLU A 223 -23.76 -16.08 10.16
C GLU A 223 -23.94 -15.91 11.68
N ASN A 224 -23.26 -14.92 12.28
CA ASN A 224 -23.41 -14.57 13.68
C ASN A 224 -24.55 -13.57 13.94
N LYS A 225 -25.42 -13.34 12.95
CA LYS A 225 -26.58 -12.43 13.00
C LYS A 225 -26.19 -10.98 13.27
N ILE A 226 -25.02 -10.55 12.78
CA ILE A 226 -24.53 -9.17 12.85
C ILE A 226 -24.55 -8.57 11.45
N GLN A 227 -25.38 -7.56 11.23
CA GLN A 227 -25.50 -6.88 9.93
C GLN A 227 -24.61 -5.64 9.85
N PRO A 228 -23.51 -5.57 9.09
CA PRO A 228 -22.74 -4.32 9.05
C PRO A 228 -23.58 -3.15 8.50
N HIS A 229 -23.23 -1.91 8.88
CA HIS A 229 -23.86 -0.71 8.32
C HIS A 229 -23.50 -0.55 6.84
N ALA A 230 -22.30 -0.98 6.46
CA ALA A 230 -21.87 -1.05 5.07
C ALA A 230 -20.76 -2.09 4.88
N VAL A 231 -20.53 -2.47 3.62
CA VAL A 231 -19.41 -3.34 3.22
C VAL A 231 -18.43 -2.55 2.37
N LEU A 232 -17.13 -2.66 2.65
CA LEU A 232 -16.07 -2.14 1.81
C LEU A 232 -15.52 -3.26 0.94
N SER A 233 -15.57 -3.06 -0.38
CA SER A 233 -14.98 -3.96 -1.37
C SER A 233 -14.09 -3.19 -2.34
N ILE A 234 -12.89 -3.73 -2.58
CA ILE A 234 -11.84 -3.04 -3.33
C ILE A 234 -11.36 -3.90 -4.51
N ASP A 235 -11.23 -5.21 -4.30
CA ASP A 235 -10.64 -6.10 -5.29
C ASP A 235 -11.46 -6.18 -6.58
N SER A 236 -10.75 -6.22 -7.71
CA SER A 236 -11.34 -6.23 -9.05
C SER A 236 -11.52 -7.64 -9.63
N GLY A 237 -10.92 -8.63 -8.98
CA GLY A 237 -10.86 -10.01 -9.45
C GLY A 237 -12.17 -10.77 -9.29
N LEU A 238 -12.31 -11.86 -10.05
CA LEU A 238 -13.49 -12.74 -9.94
C LEU A 238 -13.60 -13.43 -8.57
N GLY A 239 -12.47 -13.64 -7.90
CA GLY A 239 -12.41 -14.23 -6.57
C GLY A 239 -13.21 -13.48 -5.51
N THR A 240 -13.37 -12.15 -5.68
CA THR A 240 -14.13 -11.29 -4.77
C THR A 240 -15.58 -11.75 -4.61
N PHE A 241 -16.17 -12.39 -5.64
CA PHE A 241 -17.52 -12.95 -5.54
C PHE A 241 -17.68 -13.92 -4.38
N TYR A 242 -16.68 -14.76 -4.13
CA TYR A 242 -16.78 -15.76 -3.07
C TYR A 242 -16.90 -15.11 -1.69
N HIS A 243 -16.47 -13.87 -1.50
CA HIS A 243 -16.61 -13.16 -0.22
C HIS A 243 -18.05 -12.73 0.09
N PHE A 244 -18.92 -12.63 -0.91
CA PHE A 244 -20.32 -12.25 -0.74
C PHE A 244 -21.21 -13.50 -0.58
N PRO A 245 -21.90 -13.72 0.56
CA PRO A 245 -22.88 -14.80 0.72
C PRO A 245 -23.98 -14.78 -0.35
N GLU A 246 -24.62 -15.92 -0.61
CA GLU A 246 -25.75 -15.98 -1.56
C GLU A 246 -26.93 -15.14 -1.08
N LYS A 247 -27.15 -15.08 0.24
CA LYS A 247 -28.21 -14.32 0.89
C LYS A 247 -27.58 -13.17 1.69
N ILE A 248 -27.42 -12.03 1.03
CA ILE A 248 -27.05 -10.78 1.70
C ILE A 248 -28.32 -9.93 1.81
N PRO A 249 -28.61 -9.35 2.98
CA PRO A 249 -29.68 -8.37 3.12
C PRO A 249 -29.54 -7.26 2.06
N ALA A 250 -30.61 -7.03 1.29
CA ALA A 250 -30.55 -6.17 0.10
C ALA A 250 -30.32 -4.69 0.43
N ASP A 251 -30.56 -4.30 1.67
CA ASP A 251 -30.42 -2.95 2.20
C ASP A 251 -28.99 -2.59 2.59
N ILE A 252 -28.07 -3.56 2.76
CA ILE A 252 -26.69 -3.26 3.14
C ILE A 252 -25.97 -2.57 1.95
N PRO A 253 -25.55 -1.31 2.07
CA PRO A 253 -24.81 -0.63 1.02
C PRO A 253 -23.39 -1.18 0.89
N ILE A 254 -22.87 -1.17 -0.33
CA ILE A 254 -21.51 -1.60 -0.65
C ILE A 254 -20.71 -0.40 -1.13
N PHE A 255 -19.74 0.02 -0.32
CA PHE A 255 -18.70 0.94 -0.75
C PHE A 255 -17.73 0.22 -1.68
N THR A 256 -17.59 0.73 -2.91
CA THR A 256 -16.69 0.22 -3.93
C THR A 256 -16.22 1.37 -4.82
N TRP A 257 -15.36 1.08 -5.78
CA TRP A 257 -14.95 2.00 -6.84
C TRP A 257 -15.31 1.41 -8.20
N PHE A 258 -15.27 2.22 -9.26
CA PHE A 258 -15.63 1.78 -10.61
C PHE A 258 -14.66 0.73 -11.18
N GLY A 259 -13.42 0.65 -10.69
CA GLY A 259 -12.49 -0.44 -11.03
C GLY A 259 -12.76 -1.77 -10.30
N GLY A 260 -13.67 -1.81 -9.33
CA GLY A 260 -13.94 -2.98 -8.48
C GLY A 260 -14.52 -4.19 -9.24
N ALA A 261 -14.78 -5.31 -8.56
CA ALA A 261 -15.21 -6.55 -9.23
C ALA A 261 -16.61 -6.44 -9.85
N SER A 262 -16.77 -6.85 -11.12
CA SER A 262 -18.06 -6.75 -11.82
C SER A 262 -19.24 -7.45 -11.15
N ARG A 263 -18.96 -8.54 -10.42
CA ARG A 263 -19.99 -9.28 -9.72
C ARG A 263 -20.63 -8.50 -8.59
N ILE A 264 -19.91 -7.55 -7.97
CA ILE A 264 -20.47 -6.63 -6.98
C ILE A 264 -21.55 -5.78 -7.65
N PHE A 265 -21.26 -5.26 -8.84
CA PHE A 265 -22.19 -4.45 -9.65
C PHE A 265 -23.36 -5.26 -10.23
N ASP A 266 -23.41 -6.59 -10.05
CA ASP A 266 -24.59 -7.42 -10.34
C ASP A 266 -25.50 -7.60 -9.12
N LEU A 267 -25.02 -7.31 -7.91
CA LEU A 267 -25.82 -7.43 -6.68
C LEU A 267 -26.88 -6.33 -6.64
N LYS A 268 -28.06 -6.65 -6.07
CA LYS A 268 -29.17 -5.68 -5.91
C LYS A 268 -28.90 -4.61 -4.85
N ASN A 269 -27.91 -4.82 -3.99
CA ASN A 269 -27.53 -3.89 -2.92
C ASN A 269 -27.22 -2.48 -3.45
N PRO A 270 -27.49 -1.40 -2.71
CA PRO A 270 -27.04 -0.07 -3.06
C PRO A 270 -25.53 -0.02 -3.23
N LYS A 271 -25.04 0.66 -4.26
CA LYS A 271 -23.61 0.88 -4.47
C LYS A 271 -23.25 2.31 -4.14
N ILE A 272 -22.23 2.46 -3.32
CA ILE A 272 -21.69 3.77 -2.97
C ILE A 272 -20.28 3.83 -3.53
N ILE A 273 -20.08 4.69 -4.52
CA ILE A 273 -18.83 4.80 -5.23
C ILE A 273 -17.94 5.84 -4.54
N TYR A 274 -16.78 5.41 -4.06
CA TYR A 274 -15.70 6.32 -3.69
C TYR A 274 -14.75 6.52 -4.88
N LEU A 275 -14.08 7.66 -4.91
CA LEU A 275 -13.07 7.95 -5.92
C LEU A 275 -11.68 7.59 -5.38
N SER A 276 -10.95 6.77 -6.12
CA SER A 276 -9.59 6.37 -5.77
C SER A 276 -8.54 7.27 -6.41
N THR A 277 -7.26 6.99 -6.11
CA THR A 277 -6.14 7.63 -6.79
C THR A 277 -5.96 7.17 -8.25
N HIS A 278 -6.83 6.29 -8.77
CA HIS A 278 -6.76 5.86 -10.17
C HIS A 278 -7.09 7.05 -11.12
N PRO A 279 -6.33 7.25 -12.22
CA PRO A 279 -6.50 8.43 -13.07
C PRO A 279 -7.92 8.64 -13.62
N LEU A 280 -8.63 7.55 -13.96
CA LEU A 280 -10.02 7.66 -14.45
C LEU A 280 -10.99 8.14 -13.38
N ASP A 281 -10.78 7.77 -12.11
CA ASP A 281 -11.60 8.24 -10.99
C ASP A 281 -11.35 9.73 -10.73
N GLN A 282 -10.09 10.19 -10.86
CA GLN A 282 -9.75 11.61 -10.74
C GLN A 282 -10.37 12.45 -11.86
N ILE A 283 -10.35 11.97 -13.10
CA ILE A 283 -11.02 12.63 -14.24
C ILE A 283 -12.53 12.70 -13.99
N LEU A 284 -13.13 11.61 -13.51
CA LEU A 284 -14.55 11.54 -13.17
C LEU A 284 -14.91 12.55 -12.08
N GLY A 285 -14.11 12.60 -11.01
CA GLY A 285 -14.27 13.55 -9.91
C GLY A 285 -14.17 14.99 -10.38
N ALA A 286 -13.12 15.33 -11.14
CA ALA A 286 -12.93 16.67 -11.67
C ALA A 286 -14.10 17.13 -12.56
N LYS A 287 -14.69 16.23 -13.36
CA LYS A 287 -15.78 16.56 -14.28
C LYS A 287 -17.15 16.61 -13.61
N PHE A 288 -17.48 15.64 -12.77
CA PHE A 288 -18.85 15.44 -12.28
C PHE A 288 -19.02 15.67 -10.77
N TYR A 289 -17.96 15.49 -9.98
CA TYR A 289 -18.02 15.54 -8.51
C TYR A 289 -16.82 16.29 -7.92
N PRO A 290 -16.66 17.60 -8.18
CA PRO A 290 -15.45 18.35 -7.80
C PRO A 290 -15.25 18.47 -6.27
N LYS A 291 -16.26 18.15 -5.46
CA LYS A 291 -16.19 18.13 -3.99
C LYS A 291 -15.90 16.73 -3.43
N ALA A 292 -15.95 15.68 -4.26
CA ALA A 292 -15.75 14.32 -3.81
C ALA A 292 -14.30 14.12 -3.35
N PRO A 293 -14.08 13.51 -2.18
CA PRO A 293 -12.74 13.20 -1.73
C PRO A 293 -12.14 12.07 -2.59
N ILE A 294 -10.86 12.23 -2.92
CA ILE A 294 -10.04 11.12 -3.41
C ILE A 294 -9.53 10.35 -2.19
N LEU A 295 -9.90 9.08 -2.06
CA LEU A 295 -9.46 8.24 -0.95
C LEU A 295 -8.10 7.63 -1.25
N GLU A 296 -7.12 7.98 -0.41
CA GLU A 296 -5.78 7.40 -0.46
C GLU A 296 -5.70 6.10 0.35
N ASN A 297 -4.82 5.20 -0.08
CA ASN A 297 -4.52 3.95 0.65
C ASN A 297 -3.02 3.61 0.60
N PRO A 298 -2.16 4.36 1.29
CA PRO A 298 -0.71 4.11 1.29
C PRO A 298 -0.32 2.84 2.06
N SER A 299 -1.24 2.29 2.87
CA SER A 299 -1.05 0.99 3.51
C SER A 299 -1.17 -0.20 2.56
N LEU A 300 -1.69 0.04 1.33
CA LEU A 300 -1.92 -0.95 0.28
C LEU A 300 -2.73 -2.17 0.72
N ASN A 301 -3.63 -1.99 1.69
CA ASN A 301 -4.57 -3.01 2.15
C ASN A 301 -5.95 -2.40 2.47
N VAL A 302 -6.96 -3.25 2.65
CA VAL A 302 -8.35 -2.81 2.84
C VAL A 302 -8.52 -1.93 4.09
N ALA A 303 -7.76 -2.17 5.17
CA ALA A 303 -7.92 -1.42 6.41
C ALA A 303 -7.48 0.04 6.28
N GLY A 304 -6.41 0.35 5.54
CA GLY A 304 -6.03 1.75 5.34
C GLY A 304 -7.05 2.53 4.54
N LEU A 305 -7.63 1.91 3.50
CA LEU A 305 -8.73 2.54 2.78
C LEU A 305 -9.97 2.69 3.69
N ALA A 306 -10.26 1.70 4.54
CA ALA A 306 -11.36 1.80 5.50
C ALA A 306 -11.18 2.99 6.45
N VAL A 307 -9.96 3.23 6.93
CA VAL A 307 -9.65 4.41 7.76
C VAL A 307 -9.87 5.71 6.98
N SER A 308 -9.37 5.81 5.74
CA SER A 308 -9.64 6.97 4.86
C SER A 308 -11.14 7.20 4.66
N LEU A 309 -11.88 6.13 4.38
CA LEU A 309 -13.32 6.18 4.18
C LEU A 309 -14.04 6.66 5.45
N LEU A 310 -13.76 6.04 6.60
CA LEU A 310 -14.39 6.41 7.87
C LEU A 310 -14.08 7.87 8.26
N LYS A 311 -12.86 8.35 7.99
CA LYS A 311 -12.53 9.78 8.12
C LYS A 311 -13.42 10.64 7.24
N SER A 312 -13.59 10.30 5.96
CA SER A 312 -14.47 11.04 5.05
C SER A 312 -15.94 10.98 5.46
N LEU A 313 -16.36 9.95 6.18
CA LEU A 313 -17.70 9.85 6.77
C LEU A 313 -17.85 10.64 8.09
N GLY A 314 -16.80 11.31 8.57
CA GLY A 314 -16.86 12.15 9.77
C GLY A 314 -16.51 11.44 11.09
N ALA A 315 -15.87 10.27 11.03
CA ALA A 315 -15.39 9.58 12.22
C ALA A 315 -14.31 10.39 12.93
N GLU A 316 -14.44 10.54 14.26
CA GLU A 316 -13.39 11.08 15.12
C GLU A 316 -12.26 10.06 15.30
N SER A 317 -12.59 8.78 15.41
CA SER A 317 -11.62 7.71 15.66
C SER A 317 -12.09 6.39 15.07
N VAL A 318 -11.15 5.46 14.88
CA VAL A 318 -11.43 4.14 14.31
C VAL A 318 -10.99 3.02 15.24
N LEU A 319 -11.86 2.03 15.39
CA LEU A 319 -11.58 0.72 15.97
C LEU A 319 -11.32 -0.29 14.86
N LEU A 320 -10.29 -1.10 15.00
CA LEU A 320 -10.01 -2.21 14.10
C LEU A 320 -10.35 -3.52 14.82
N LYS A 321 -11.25 -4.30 14.24
CA LYS A 321 -11.67 -5.63 14.71
C LYS A 321 -11.43 -6.66 13.63
N GLY A 322 -11.16 -7.91 14.01
CA GLY A 322 -10.73 -8.93 13.06
C GLY A 322 -9.49 -8.50 12.26
N PHE A 323 -8.64 -7.69 12.87
CA PHE A 323 -7.45 -7.12 12.26
C PHE A 323 -6.25 -7.50 13.13
N GLY A 324 -5.65 -8.63 12.81
CA GLY A 324 -4.55 -9.20 13.57
C GLY A 324 -3.58 -9.93 12.66
N PHE A 325 -2.29 -9.84 12.97
CA PHE A 325 -1.24 -10.58 12.27
C PHE A 325 -0.86 -11.86 13.02
N SER A 326 -1.46 -12.09 14.20
CA SER A 326 -1.40 -13.35 14.91
C SER A 326 -2.28 -14.39 14.22
N ARG A 327 -1.71 -15.57 13.98
CA ARG A 327 -2.44 -16.71 13.38
C ARG A 327 -2.76 -17.71 14.48
N GLU A 328 -3.99 -17.69 14.95
CA GLU A 328 -4.51 -18.71 15.89
C GLU A 328 -4.86 -19.99 15.13
N GLY A 329 -4.36 -21.14 15.60
CA GLY A 329 -4.68 -22.45 15.03
C GLY A 329 -4.32 -22.61 13.54
N SER A 330 -3.27 -21.93 13.08
CA SER A 330 -2.82 -21.90 11.66
C SER A 330 -3.85 -21.34 10.68
N LYS A 331 -4.94 -20.73 11.15
CA LYS A 331 -5.92 -20.06 10.29
C LYS A 331 -5.32 -18.78 9.69
N THR A 332 -5.62 -18.53 8.42
CA THR A 332 -5.28 -17.25 7.77
C THR A 332 -6.40 -16.22 7.92
N HIS A 333 -7.64 -16.69 8.04
CA HIS A 333 -8.85 -15.89 8.16
C HIS A 333 -9.82 -16.58 9.14
N CYS A 334 -10.77 -15.85 9.69
CA CYS A 334 -11.88 -16.42 10.45
C CYS A 334 -12.72 -17.38 9.59
N ARG A 335 -13.51 -18.22 10.26
CA ARG A 335 -14.45 -19.13 9.61
C ARG A 335 -15.48 -18.40 8.75
N SER A 336 -16.12 -19.11 7.83
CA SER A 336 -17.27 -18.61 7.05
C SER A 336 -16.94 -17.47 6.07
N THR A 337 -15.65 -17.28 5.79
CA THR A 337 -15.16 -16.34 4.78
C THR A 337 -15.32 -16.94 3.37
N GLY A 338 -15.22 -16.09 2.35
CA GLY A 338 -15.26 -16.56 0.96
C GLY A 338 -14.17 -17.55 0.59
N TYR A 339 -13.05 -17.51 1.31
CA TYR A 339 -11.95 -18.45 1.15
C TYR A 339 -12.32 -19.89 1.51
N GLU A 340 -13.12 -20.11 2.56
CA GLU A 340 -13.62 -21.44 2.90
C GLU A 340 -14.69 -21.90 1.92
N ARG A 341 -15.55 -20.98 1.46
CA ARG A 341 -16.56 -21.28 0.45
C ARG A 341 -15.94 -21.71 -0.88
N TYR A 342 -14.87 -21.05 -1.30
CA TYR A 342 -14.10 -21.46 -2.46
C TYR A 342 -13.45 -22.85 -2.26
N ASP A 343 -12.82 -23.08 -1.10
CA ASP A 343 -12.15 -24.35 -0.84
C ASP A 343 -13.11 -25.54 -0.81
N ARG A 344 -14.38 -25.33 -0.41
CA ARG A 344 -15.42 -26.37 -0.36
C ARG A 344 -15.56 -27.15 -1.66
N PHE A 345 -15.32 -26.52 -2.82
CA PHE A 345 -15.37 -27.18 -4.12
C PHE A 345 -14.28 -28.26 -4.31
N PHE A 346 -13.19 -28.16 -3.56
CA PHE A 346 -12.03 -29.04 -3.69
C PHE A 346 -11.89 -30.01 -2.52
N LEU A 347 -12.83 -30.00 -1.58
CA LEU A 347 -12.82 -30.91 -0.44
C LEU A 347 -13.24 -32.31 -0.86
N HIS A 348 -12.53 -33.29 -0.34
CA HIS A 348 -12.87 -34.70 -0.52
C HIS A 348 -12.29 -35.49 0.65
N ARG A 349 -12.60 -36.79 0.76
CA ARG A 349 -12.14 -37.64 1.89
C ARG A 349 -10.64 -37.58 2.21
N ARG A 350 -9.78 -37.26 1.23
CA ARG A 350 -8.32 -37.11 1.39
C ARG A 350 -7.82 -35.66 1.56
N ARG A 351 -8.70 -34.65 1.49
CA ARG A 351 -8.36 -33.22 1.52
C ARG A 351 -9.42 -32.48 2.32
N SER A 352 -9.10 -32.21 3.58
CA SER A 352 -9.91 -31.40 4.49
C SER A 352 -9.58 -29.91 4.34
N LEU A 353 -10.43 -29.04 4.90
CA LEU A 353 -10.14 -27.60 5.02
C LEU A 353 -8.86 -27.35 5.82
N PHE A 354 -8.62 -28.19 6.84
CA PHE A 354 -7.39 -28.12 7.63
C PHE A 354 -6.17 -28.32 6.75
N ASN A 355 -6.16 -29.36 5.91
CA ASN A 355 -5.04 -29.64 5.03
C ASN A 355 -4.92 -28.64 3.87
N SER A 356 -6.02 -28.04 3.41
CA SER A 356 -5.99 -27.09 2.29
C SER A 356 -5.58 -25.67 2.70
N ARG A 357 -5.90 -25.24 3.92
CA ARG A 357 -5.81 -23.82 4.32
C ARG A 357 -5.12 -23.57 5.64
N TYR A 358 -5.10 -24.54 6.55
CA TYR A 358 -4.57 -24.36 7.90
C TYR A 358 -3.19 -25.03 8.09
N ILE A 359 -2.40 -25.25 7.01
CA ILE A 359 -1.02 -25.79 7.09
C ILE A 359 0.05 -24.76 6.70
N PRO A 360 1.02 -24.46 7.58
CA PRO A 360 2.14 -23.55 7.31
C PRO A 360 2.92 -23.72 6.00
N GLU A 361 2.79 -22.75 5.09
CA GLU A 361 3.69 -22.54 3.96
C GLU A 361 4.78 -21.49 4.24
N SER A 362 5.90 -21.59 3.53
CA SER A 362 7.09 -20.73 3.68
C SER A 362 6.82 -19.23 3.43
N ARG A 363 5.79 -18.89 2.64
CA ARG A 363 5.34 -17.52 2.33
C ARG A 363 4.71 -16.78 3.53
N TRP A 364 4.57 -17.44 4.68
CA TRP A 364 3.78 -16.94 5.81
C TRP A 364 4.56 -16.07 6.81
N LYS A 365 5.89 -16.00 6.68
CA LYS A 365 6.80 -15.34 7.65
C LYS A 365 6.96 -13.82 7.47
N THR A 366 6.31 -13.16 6.51
CA THR A 366 6.65 -11.79 6.08
C THR A 366 5.50 -10.76 6.15
N ARG A 367 4.66 -10.75 7.19
CA ARG A 367 3.56 -9.76 7.31
C ARG A 367 3.46 -9.07 8.68
N THR A 368 4.53 -8.37 9.09
CA THR A 368 4.52 -7.51 10.29
C THR A 368 4.46 -6.01 9.96
N SER A 369 4.72 -5.63 8.70
CA SER A 369 4.88 -4.21 8.31
C SER A 369 3.57 -3.41 8.23
N VAL A 370 2.42 -4.05 8.05
CA VAL A 370 1.17 -3.34 7.74
C VAL A 370 0.59 -2.61 8.95
N ALA A 371 0.57 -3.23 10.14
CA ALA A 371 0.12 -2.57 11.37
C ALA A 371 0.96 -1.33 11.67
N GLU A 372 2.29 -1.45 11.52
CA GLU A 372 3.23 -0.37 11.74
C GLU A 372 3.03 0.78 10.75
N ILE A 373 2.81 0.48 9.47
CA ILE A 373 2.50 1.48 8.44
C ILE A 373 1.19 2.20 8.79
N LEU A 374 0.14 1.46 9.16
CA LEU A 374 -1.14 2.05 9.53
C LEU A 374 -1.02 2.94 10.78
N GLN A 375 -0.33 2.49 11.83
CA GLN A 375 -0.11 3.31 13.02
C GLN A 375 0.67 4.59 12.73
N LYS A 376 1.68 4.53 11.84
CA LYS A 376 2.47 5.70 11.43
C LYS A 376 1.69 6.68 10.55
N TRP A 377 0.84 6.16 9.66
CA TRP A 377 0.16 6.99 8.66
C TRP A 377 -1.25 7.43 9.05
N SER A 378 -1.95 6.70 9.91
CA SER A 378 -3.40 6.82 10.10
C SER A 378 -3.87 8.28 10.19
N PRO A 379 -4.76 8.73 9.27
CA PRO A 379 -5.16 10.14 9.21
C PRO A 379 -6.16 10.54 10.30
N ILE A 380 -6.62 9.57 11.12
CA ILE A 380 -7.41 9.75 12.34
C ILE A 380 -6.96 8.72 13.41
N PRO A 381 -7.17 8.98 14.71
CA PRO A 381 -6.74 8.09 15.78
C PRO A 381 -7.28 6.65 15.66
N LEU A 382 -6.38 5.68 15.84
CA LEU A 382 -6.72 4.27 16.01
C LEU A 382 -6.79 3.98 17.52
N ILE A 383 -8.00 3.72 18.02
CA ILE A 383 -8.24 3.45 19.44
C ILE A 383 -8.37 1.95 19.68
N SER A 384 -8.11 1.50 20.91
CA SER A 384 -8.23 0.09 21.33
C SER A 384 -9.45 -0.19 22.20
N LYS A 385 -10.04 0.86 22.79
CA LYS A 385 -11.21 0.80 23.68
C LYS A 385 -12.18 1.91 23.33
N LEU A 386 -13.48 1.65 23.54
CA LEU A 386 -14.52 2.68 23.44
C LEU A 386 -14.49 3.58 24.66
N ASP A 387 -14.61 4.89 24.44
CA ASP A 387 -14.92 5.85 25.50
C ASP A 387 -16.41 5.71 25.90
N PRO A 388 -16.80 5.98 27.16
CA PRO A 388 -18.20 6.11 27.53
C PRO A 388 -18.98 7.22 26.78
N LYS A 389 -18.32 8.28 26.30
CA LYS A 389 -18.96 9.43 25.61
C LYS A 389 -19.08 9.21 24.08
N VAL A 390 -19.75 8.15 23.66
CA VAL A 390 -19.93 7.81 22.24
C VAL A 390 -21.29 8.30 21.74
N GLN A 391 -21.32 8.81 20.50
CA GLN A 391 -22.50 9.31 19.81
C GLN A 391 -22.87 8.42 18.63
N THR A 392 -24.15 8.43 18.25
CA THR A 392 -24.67 7.67 17.12
C THR A 392 -24.12 8.20 15.79
N PHE A 393 -23.73 7.29 14.90
CA PHE A 393 -23.11 7.59 13.61
C PHE A 393 -24.13 7.45 12.46
N SER A 394 -25.18 8.27 12.47
CA SER A 394 -26.34 8.13 11.56
C SER A 394 -26.37 9.10 10.37
N ASP A 395 -25.60 10.19 10.41
CA ASP A 395 -25.63 11.26 9.39
C ASP A 395 -24.65 11.04 8.22
N TRP A 396 -23.95 9.90 8.19
CA TRP A 396 -22.93 9.61 7.17
C TRP A 396 -23.50 9.68 5.75
N GLU A 397 -24.79 9.38 5.55
CA GLU A 397 -25.47 9.46 4.25
C GLU A 397 -25.54 10.89 3.68
N THR A 398 -25.39 11.92 4.52
CA THR A 398 -25.34 13.33 4.08
C THR A 398 -24.09 13.64 3.24
N SER A 399 -23.07 12.78 3.31
CA SER A 399 -21.88 12.84 2.45
C SER A 399 -22.13 12.39 1.00
N LEU A 400 -23.27 11.76 0.74
CA LEU A 400 -23.56 11.09 -0.52
C LEU A 400 -24.29 11.98 -1.51
N GLU A 401 -23.89 11.93 -2.77
CA GLU A 401 -24.53 12.62 -3.89
C GLU A 401 -25.20 11.62 -4.85
N ASN A 402 -26.25 12.08 -5.53
CA ASN A 402 -26.90 11.31 -6.60
C ASN A 402 -26.10 11.46 -7.90
N CYS A 403 -26.29 10.52 -8.83
CA CYS A 403 -25.77 10.68 -10.19
C CYS A 403 -26.53 11.80 -10.93
N PRO A 404 -25.85 12.85 -11.43
CA PRO A 404 -26.51 13.87 -12.21
C PRO A 404 -26.99 13.29 -13.54
N SER A 405 -27.94 13.96 -14.19
CA SER A 405 -28.57 13.46 -15.42
C SER A 405 -27.58 13.25 -16.57
N ASN A 406 -26.53 14.07 -16.65
CA ASN A 406 -25.48 13.99 -17.66
C ASN A 406 -24.33 13.04 -17.32
N PHE A 407 -24.31 12.44 -16.13
CA PHE A 407 -23.35 11.39 -15.78
C PHE A 407 -23.75 10.09 -16.48
N PRO A 408 -22.81 9.27 -17.00
CA PRO A 408 -21.35 9.43 -16.99
C PRO A 408 -20.77 10.18 -18.20
N GLY A 409 -21.61 10.74 -19.07
CA GLY A 409 -21.24 11.30 -20.36
C GLY A 409 -21.04 10.23 -21.44
N THR A 410 -20.67 10.64 -22.65
CA THR A 410 -20.51 9.72 -23.80
C THR A 410 -19.08 9.20 -23.94
N GLY A 411 -18.91 8.07 -24.63
CA GLY A 411 -17.59 7.54 -24.97
C GLY A 411 -16.72 8.55 -25.72
N THR A 412 -17.31 9.33 -26.61
CA THR A 412 -16.66 10.42 -27.35
C THR A 412 -16.13 11.53 -26.44
N GLU A 413 -16.89 11.95 -25.44
CA GLU A 413 -16.42 12.93 -24.46
C GLU A 413 -15.23 12.41 -23.65
N TRP A 414 -15.29 11.16 -23.19
CA TRP A 414 -14.19 10.52 -22.46
C TRP A 414 -12.91 10.49 -23.29
N ARG A 415 -12.98 10.10 -24.57
CA ARG A 415 -11.83 10.11 -25.48
C ARG A 415 -11.26 11.52 -25.65
N LYS A 416 -12.13 12.53 -25.83
CA LYS A 416 -11.70 13.93 -25.96
C LYS A 416 -10.96 14.42 -24.71
N ILE A 417 -11.52 14.22 -23.52
CA ILE A 417 -10.90 14.65 -22.25
C ILE A 417 -9.57 13.93 -22.04
N CYS A 418 -9.54 12.61 -22.20
CA CYS A 418 -8.32 11.84 -21.97
C CYS A 418 -7.21 12.19 -22.97
N SER A 419 -7.54 12.59 -24.21
CA SER A 419 -6.56 13.02 -25.21
C SER A 419 -5.86 14.34 -24.85
N GLN A 420 -6.49 15.17 -24.02
CA GLN A 420 -5.95 16.46 -23.57
C GLN A 420 -5.02 16.33 -22.35
N ILE A 421 -5.00 15.16 -21.69
CA ILE A 421 -4.18 14.90 -20.49
C ILE A 421 -2.89 14.21 -20.93
N SER A 422 -1.82 14.98 -21.04
CA SER A 422 -0.53 14.49 -21.53
C SER A 422 0.07 13.44 -20.58
N GLU A 423 -0.14 13.61 -19.28
CA GLU A 423 0.35 12.83 -18.15
C GLU A 423 -0.41 11.51 -17.94
N LEU A 424 -1.49 11.27 -18.68
CA LEU A 424 -2.27 10.06 -18.52
C LEU A 424 -1.40 8.82 -18.88
N PRO A 425 -1.35 7.79 -18.02
CA PRO A 425 -0.54 6.60 -18.24
C PRO A 425 -0.80 5.93 -19.61
N ALA A 426 0.28 5.46 -20.25
CA ALA A 426 0.24 4.93 -21.62
C ALA A 426 -0.60 3.65 -21.73
N ASP A 427 -0.60 2.81 -20.69
CA ASP A 427 -1.44 1.62 -20.56
C ASP A 427 -2.93 1.98 -20.54
N ILE A 428 -3.33 3.02 -19.81
CA ILE A 428 -4.72 3.52 -19.82
C ILE A 428 -5.07 4.03 -21.23
N LYS A 429 -4.21 4.84 -21.85
CA LYS A 429 -4.39 5.34 -23.23
C LYS A 429 -4.63 4.21 -24.23
N MET A 430 -3.89 3.11 -24.11
CA MET A 430 -4.01 1.95 -24.99
C MET A 430 -5.39 1.31 -24.94
N TYR A 431 -6.01 1.25 -23.76
CA TYR A 431 -7.32 0.60 -23.58
C TYR A 431 -8.51 1.54 -23.81
N LEU A 432 -8.33 2.85 -23.65
CA LEU A 432 -9.40 3.85 -23.72
C LEU A 432 -10.25 3.77 -24.98
N SER A 433 -9.63 3.64 -26.16
CA SER A 433 -10.36 3.63 -27.44
C SER A 433 -11.34 2.47 -27.59
N ARG A 434 -11.02 1.32 -26.98
CA ARG A 434 -11.89 0.13 -26.98
C ARG A 434 -12.96 0.25 -25.90
N GLU A 435 -12.56 0.54 -24.66
CA GLU A 435 -13.46 0.46 -23.51
C GLU A 435 -14.50 1.60 -23.48
N THR A 436 -14.16 2.79 -24.01
CA THR A 436 -15.11 3.91 -24.12
C THR A 436 -16.30 3.63 -25.04
N ARG A 437 -16.21 2.64 -25.94
CA ARG A 437 -17.32 2.24 -26.82
C ARG A 437 -18.51 1.66 -26.07
N LEU A 438 -18.33 1.29 -24.80
CA LEU A 438 -19.43 0.87 -23.92
C LEU A 438 -20.37 2.05 -23.57
N LEU A 439 -19.95 3.29 -23.82
CA LEU A 439 -20.69 4.53 -23.56
C LEU A 439 -21.02 5.30 -24.85
N ASP A 440 -20.78 4.70 -26.02
CA ASP A 440 -21.27 5.20 -27.31
C ASP A 440 -22.61 4.52 -27.61
#